data_AF-A0AAV9DHA6-F1
#
_entry.id   AF-A0AAV9DHA6-F1
#
_cell.length_a   1.000
_cell.length_b   1.000
_cell.length_c   1.000
_cell.angle_alpha   90.00
_cell.angle_beta   90.00
_cell.angle_gamma   90.00
#
_symmetry.space_group_name_H-M   'P 1'
#
loop_
_entity.id
_entity.type
_entity.pdbx_description
1 polymer ?
#
loop_
_entity_poly.entity_id
_entity_poly.type
_entity_poly.pdbx_seq_one_letter_code
_entity_poly.pdbx_strand_id
1 'polypeptide(L)'
;MYIGLTLIWAVLNTFALEVIAFIDMISIWWQVIGGMVIVIMLPLVAKTTQSASYVFTHFETAPSTGVTSKPYAVILSILVSQYSLYGYDAAAHLTEETKGADKNGPIAILSSIGIITVFGWAYILALTFSIQDFAYLYDVTNETAGAFVPAQILYDAFHGRYHNSTGAIVLLIIIWGSFFFGGLSITTSAARVVYALSRDKGVPFSSVWRRIHPKHKVPANAVWLCAAISILLGLPILKVNVVFTAFTSISTIGWVGGYAVPIFARMIMDEKNFNPGPFRLGKASRPICLVAFLWICYTCSVFLLPTFYPIKWDTFNYAPIALGVSFSLILLWWVLDARRWFKGPVRNIDAQNDKV
;
A
#
# COMPACT_ATOMS: atom_id res chain seq x y z
N MET A 1 1.99 1.11 21.10
CA MET A 1 1.77 0.09 20.06
C MET A 1 2.52 0.42 18.77
N TYR A 2 2.24 1.55 18.12
CA TYR A 2 2.89 1.98 16.87
C TYR A 2 4.43 1.80 16.85
N ILE A 3 5.15 2.46 17.76
CA ILE A 3 6.62 2.38 17.86
C ILE A 3 7.08 0.93 18.08
N GLY A 4 6.39 0.20 18.96
CA GLY A 4 6.71 -1.19 19.25
C GLY A 4 6.62 -2.10 18.03
N LEU A 5 5.57 -1.94 17.21
CA LEU A 5 5.42 -2.68 15.96
C LEU A 5 6.53 -2.33 14.96
N THR A 6 6.86 -1.05 14.81
CA THR A 6 7.95 -0.62 13.93
C THR A 6 9.30 -1.19 14.36
N LEU A 7 9.58 -1.24 15.66
CA LEU A 7 10.79 -1.85 16.19
C LEU A 7 10.82 -3.36 15.96
N ILE A 8 9.69 -4.04 16.15
CA ILE A 8 9.57 -5.48 15.86
C ILE A 8 9.84 -5.75 14.38
N TRP A 9 9.22 -4.98 13.48
CA TRP A 9 9.47 -5.12 12.03
C TRP A 9 10.92 -4.84 11.66
N ALA A 10 11.55 -3.84 12.28
CA ALA A 10 12.96 -3.55 12.07
C ALA A 10 13.84 -4.73 12.51
N VAL A 11 13.62 -5.27 13.71
CA VAL A 11 14.38 -6.42 14.24
C VAL A 11 14.21 -7.63 13.34
N LEU A 12 12.98 -8.00 12.98
CA LEU A 12 12.71 -9.14 12.10
C LEU A 12 13.38 -8.99 10.72
N ASN A 13 13.44 -7.76 10.20
CA ASN A 13 14.12 -7.43 8.95
C ASN A 13 15.66 -7.39 9.02
N THR A 14 16.24 -7.51 10.21
CA THR A 14 17.70 -7.64 10.37
C THR A 14 18.19 -9.08 10.42
N PHE A 15 17.27 -10.05 10.48
CA PHE A 15 17.63 -11.47 10.44
C PHE A 15 18.16 -11.90 9.07
N ALA A 16 18.70 -13.12 9.02
CA ALA A 16 19.16 -13.71 7.77
C ALA A 16 18.01 -13.75 6.74
N LEU A 17 18.36 -13.51 5.48
CA LEU A 17 17.45 -13.52 4.34
C LEU A 17 16.55 -14.78 4.30
N GLU A 18 17.09 -15.94 4.64
CA GLU A 18 16.34 -17.21 4.71
C GLU A 18 15.20 -17.17 5.72
N VAL A 19 15.40 -16.50 6.87
CA VAL A 19 14.37 -16.32 7.90
C VAL A 19 13.27 -15.39 7.40
N ILE A 20 13.65 -14.29 6.74
CA ILE A 20 12.69 -13.33 6.15
C ILE A 20 11.83 -14.04 5.10
N ALA A 21 12.45 -14.82 4.20
CA ALA A 21 11.74 -15.59 3.18
C ALA A 21 10.77 -16.62 3.79
N PHE A 22 11.16 -17.26 4.90
CA PHE A 22 10.28 -18.18 5.63
C PHE A 22 9.08 -17.45 6.26
N ILE A 23 9.31 -16.29 6.88
CA ILE A 23 8.23 -15.46 7.45
C ILE A 23 7.29 -14.96 6.35
N ASP A 24 7.80 -14.56 5.19
CA ASP A 24 6.98 -14.15 4.04
C ASP A 24 6.11 -15.31 3.53
N MET A 25 6.60 -16.56 3.57
CA MET A 25 5.80 -17.73 3.24
C MET A 25 4.66 -17.96 4.26
N ILE A 26 4.93 -17.79 5.56
CA ILE A 26 3.88 -17.83 6.59
C ILE A 26 2.85 -16.73 6.35
N SER A 27 3.31 -15.51 6.05
CA SER A 27 2.47 -14.35 5.74
C SER A 27 1.49 -14.65 4.60
N ILE A 28 1.96 -15.25 3.51
CA ILE A 28 1.10 -15.61 2.38
C ILE A 28 -0.02 -16.56 2.82
N TRP A 29 0.32 -17.64 3.53
CA TRP A 29 -0.68 -18.61 3.98
C TRP A 29 -1.62 -18.03 5.04
N TRP A 30 -1.13 -17.17 5.93
CA TRP A 30 -1.96 -16.45 6.89
C TRP A 30 -3.01 -15.59 6.18
N GLN A 31 -2.60 -14.84 5.16
CA GLN A 31 -3.50 -13.97 4.41
C GLN A 31 -4.51 -14.77 3.59
N VAL A 32 -4.07 -15.84 2.91
CA VAL A 32 -4.96 -16.68 2.10
C VAL A 32 -5.95 -17.45 2.98
N ILE A 33 -5.47 -18.19 3.98
CA ILE A 33 -6.33 -18.99 4.86
C ILE A 33 -7.20 -18.08 5.71
N GLY A 34 -6.60 -17.05 6.32
CA GLY A 34 -7.33 -16.10 7.15
C GLY A 34 -8.39 -15.32 6.38
N GLY A 35 -8.07 -14.88 5.16
CA GLY A 35 -9.02 -14.25 4.25
C GLY A 35 -10.18 -15.20 3.89
N MET A 36 -9.88 -16.45 3.52
CA MET A 36 -10.91 -17.46 3.24
C MET A 36 -11.82 -17.73 4.44
N VAL A 37 -11.24 -17.81 5.64
CA VAL A 37 -12.01 -17.99 6.87
C VAL A 37 -12.99 -16.84 7.06
N ILE A 38 -12.58 -15.58 6.86
CA ILE A 38 -13.49 -14.44 7.00
C ILE A 38 -14.57 -14.46 5.91
N VAL A 39 -14.18 -14.69 4.65
CA VAL A 39 -15.11 -14.74 3.50
C VAL A 39 -16.20 -15.79 3.69
N ILE A 40 -15.86 -16.95 4.25
CA ILE A 40 -16.81 -18.06 4.45
C ILE A 40 -17.57 -17.92 5.76
N MET A 41 -16.88 -17.66 6.88
CA MET A 41 -17.50 -17.68 8.21
C MET A 41 -18.43 -16.52 8.44
N LEU A 42 -18.11 -15.32 7.93
CA LEU A 42 -18.88 -14.13 8.25
C LEU A 42 -20.34 -14.25 7.73
N PRO A 43 -20.60 -14.61 6.46
CA PRO A 43 -21.96 -14.82 5.97
C PRO A 43 -22.69 -15.99 6.64
N LEU A 44 -21.96 -17.03 7.08
CA LEU A 44 -22.56 -18.18 7.79
C LEU A 44 -22.99 -17.82 9.22
N VAL A 45 -22.32 -16.87 9.85
CA VAL A 45 -22.62 -16.41 11.21
C VAL A 45 -23.67 -15.32 11.22
N ALA A 46 -23.72 -14.48 10.19
CA ALA A 46 -24.76 -13.46 10.03
C ALA A 46 -26.16 -14.10 10.04
N LYS A 47 -26.98 -13.80 11.07
CA LYS A 47 -28.36 -14.34 11.21
C LYS A 47 -29.24 -13.95 10.03
N THR A 48 -29.07 -12.73 9.55
CA THR A 48 -29.73 -12.18 8.37
C THR A 48 -28.67 -11.66 7.42
N THR A 49 -28.82 -12.02 6.15
CA THR A 49 -27.99 -11.49 5.07
C THR A 49 -28.80 -10.55 4.19
N GLN A 50 -28.13 -9.55 3.64
CA GLN A 50 -28.74 -8.63 2.69
C GLN A 50 -29.09 -9.34 1.39
N SER A 51 -30.13 -8.86 0.70
CA SER A 51 -30.49 -9.40 -0.61
C SER A 51 -29.43 -9.06 -1.66
N ALA A 52 -29.29 -9.90 -2.70
CA ALA A 52 -28.40 -9.58 -3.83
C ALA A 52 -28.79 -8.25 -4.51
N SER A 53 -30.11 -7.95 -4.56
CA SER A 53 -30.59 -6.65 -5.05
C SER A 53 -30.01 -5.49 -4.25
N TYR A 54 -30.05 -5.59 -2.92
CA TYR A 54 -29.44 -4.58 -2.05
C TYR A 54 -27.94 -4.43 -2.33
N VAL A 55 -27.17 -5.52 -2.30
CA VAL A 55 -25.71 -5.48 -2.45
C VAL A 55 -25.26 -4.91 -3.81
N PHE A 56 -25.97 -5.21 -4.90
CA PHE A 56 -25.55 -4.80 -6.24
C PHE A 56 -26.22 -3.52 -6.77
N THR A 57 -27.29 -3.03 -6.14
CA THR A 57 -28.07 -1.89 -6.67
C THR A 57 -28.27 -0.76 -5.67
N HIS A 58 -28.21 -1.03 -4.36
CA HIS A 58 -28.42 0.00 -3.36
C HIS A 58 -27.19 0.90 -3.25
N PHE A 59 -27.43 2.21 -3.28
CA PHE A 59 -26.37 3.22 -3.21
C PHE A 59 -26.68 4.18 -2.07
N GLU A 60 -25.79 4.22 -1.09
CA GLU A 60 -25.88 5.12 0.06
C GLU A 60 -24.58 5.86 0.27
N THR A 61 -24.70 7.12 0.67
CA THR A 61 -23.57 7.96 1.06
C THR A 61 -23.46 7.97 2.58
N ALA A 62 -22.25 7.84 3.13
CA ALA A 62 -22.03 7.91 4.57
C ALA A 62 -22.36 9.31 5.11
N PRO A 63 -23.43 9.49 5.92
CA PRO A 63 -23.84 10.81 6.41
C PRO A 63 -22.75 11.50 7.25
N SER A 64 -21.94 10.70 7.95
CA SER A 64 -20.81 11.15 8.76
C SER A 64 -19.74 11.93 7.98
N THR A 65 -19.68 11.78 6.66
CA THR A 65 -18.73 12.49 5.80
C THR A 65 -19.21 13.88 5.38
N GLY A 66 -20.51 14.16 5.48
CA GLY A 66 -21.11 15.42 4.99
C GLY A 66 -21.08 15.59 3.47
N VAL A 67 -20.65 14.58 2.71
CA VAL A 67 -20.67 14.60 1.24
C VAL A 67 -22.09 14.38 0.73
N THR A 68 -22.69 15.41 0.12
CA THR A 68 -24.07 15.35 -0.40
C THR A 68 -24.17 15.03 -1.89
N SER A 69 -23.10 15.28 -2.65
CA SER A 69 -23.08 15.05 -4.10
C SER A 69 -22.79 13.58 -4.42
N LYS A 70 -23.79 12.86 -4.95
CA LYS A 70 -23.65 11.45 -5.36
C LYS A 70 -22.52 11.24 -6.39
N PRO A 71 -22.38 12.04 -7.46
CA PRO A 71 -21.26 11.90 -8.41
C PRO A 71 -19.90 12.05 -7.73
N TYR A 72 -19.79 12.97 -6.78
CA TYR A 72 -18.55 13.19 -6.03
C TYR A 72 -18.24 12.01 -5.11
N ALA A 73 -19.24 11.46 -4.42
CA ALA A 73 -19.08 10.25 -3.61
C ALA A 73 -18.62 9.04 -4.44
N VAL A 74 -19.10 8.89 -5.69
CA VAL A 74 -18.64 7.84 -6.62
C VAL A 74 -17.17 8.06 -7.02
N ILE A 75 -16.74 9.30 -7.24
CA ILE A 75 -15.33 9.60 -7.52
C ILE A 75 -14.44 9.23 -6.32
N LEU A 76 -14.89 9.58 -5.10
CA LEU A 76 -14.17 9.28 -3.87
C LEU A 76 -14.13 7.78 -3.52
N SER A 77 -15.15 6.99 -3.87
CA SER A 77 -15.22 5.57 -3.49
C SER A 77 -14.08 4.73 -4.07
N ILE A 78 -13.51 5.17 -5.21
CA ILE A 78 -12.36 4.52 -5.87
C ILE A 78 -11.07 4.64 -5.02
N LEU A 79 -10.97 5.61 -4.11
CA LEU A 79 -9.80 5.82 -3.27
C LEU A 79 -9.44 4.58 -2.43
N VAL A 80 -10.44 3.95 -1.80
CA VAL A 80 -10.22 2.78 -0.95
C VAL A 80 -9.71 1.62 -1.79
N SER A 81 -10.32 1.36 -2.96
CA SER A 81 -9.88 0.31 -3.87
C SER A 81 -8.43 0.51 -4.34
N GLN A 82 -8.05 1.76 -4.67
CA GLN A 82 -6.69 2.09 -5.06
C GLN A 82 -5.69 1.89 -3.91
N TYR A 83 -6.06 2.32 -2.70
CA TYR A 83 -5.25 2.11 -1.51
C TYR A 83 -5.09 0.62 -1.16
N SER A 84 -6.13 -0.20 -1.35
CA SER A 84 -6.07 -1.64 -1.06
C SER A 84 -5.11 -2.43 -1.95
N LEU A 85 -4.75 -1.89 -3.12
CA LEU A 85 -3.77 -2.51 -4.03
C LEU A 85 -2.34 -2.04 -3.78
N TYR A 86 -2.09 -1.27 -2.72
CA TYR A 86 -0.76 -0.76 -2.40
C TYR A 86 0.27 -1.87 -2.19
N GLY A 87 1.44 -1.76 -2.83
CA GLY A 87 2.57 -2.68 -2.66
C GLY A 87 2.65 -3.86 -3.64
N TYR A 88 1.83 -3.89 -4.71
CA TYR A 88 1.92 -4.92 -5.75
C TYR A 88 3.31 -5.02 -6.43
N ASP A 89 4.07 -3.94 -6.38
CA ASP A 89 5.40 -3.74 -6.94
C ASP A 89 6.53 -4.19 -6.02
N ALA A 90 6.23 -4.63 -4.79
CA ALA A 90 7.23 -5.18 -3.88
C ALA A 90 8.06 -6.30 -4.54
N ALA A 91 7.43 -7.11 -5.40
CA ALA A 91 8.11 -8.13 -6.20
C ALA A 91 9.20 -7.55 -7.13
N ALA A 92 9.02 -6.33 -7.65
CA ALA A 92 10.03 -5.64 -8.45
C ALA A 92 11.28 -5.28 -7.62
N HIS A 93 11.09 -4.89 -6.35
CA HIS A 93 12.19 -4.54 -5.45
C HIS A 93 12.99 -5.74 -4.95
N LEU A 94 12.45 -6.94 -5.07
CA LEU A 94 13.08 -8.22 -4.70
C LEU A 94 13.59 -9.00 -5.93
N THR A 95 13.64 -8.37 -7.10
CA THR A 95 14.09 -9.01 -8.35
C THR A 95 15.53 -9.50 -8.28
N GLU A 96 16.42 -8.81 -7.56
CA GLU A 96 17.83 -9.22 -7.40
C GLU A 96 17.99 -10.59 -6.71
N GLU A 97 16.96 -11.06 -6.00
CA GLU A 97 16.95 -12.33 -5.25
C GLU A 97 16.06 -13.38 -5.92
N THR A 98 15.41 -12.99 -7.02
CA THR A 98 14.46 -13.82 -7.74
C THR A 98 15.18 -14.60 -8.84
N LYS A 99 15.06 -15.93 -8.82
CA LYS A 99 15.55 -16.78 -9.91
C LYS A 99 14.72 -16.51 -11.18
N GLY A 100 15.38 -16.19 -12.29
CA GLY A 100 14.70 -15.87 -13.55
C GLY A 100 13.84 -14.60 -13.47
N ALA A 101 14.36 -13.55 -12.84
CA ALA A 101 13.63 -12.31 -12.54
C ALA A 101 13.04 -11.61 -13.78
N ASP A 102 13.67 -11.77 -14.94
CA ASP A 102 13.26 -11.23 -16.24
C ASP A 102 11.88 -11.74 -16.70
N LYS A 103 11.54 -12.99 -16.38
CA LYS A 103 10.23 -13.59 -16.66
C LYS A 103 9.34 -13.67 -15.42
N ASN A 104 9.91 -14.09 -14.29
CA ASN A 104 9.14 -14.35 -13.06
C ASN A 104 8.71 -13.06 -12.36
N GLY A 105 9.46 -11.96 -12.49
CA GLY A 105 9.07 -10.67 -11.90
C GLY A 105 7.73 -10.14 -12.43
N PRO A 106 7.59 -9.95 -13.75
CA PRO A 106 6.32 -9.51 -14.34
C PRO A 106 5.15 -10.47 -14.07
N ILE A 107 5.40 -11.79 -14.13
CA ILE A 107 4.36 -12.80 -13.85
C ILE A 107 3.90 -12.71 -12.39
N ALA A 108 4.81 -12.56 -11.44
CA ALA A 108 4.50 -12.45 -10.02
C ALA A 108 3.64 -11.22 -9.70
N ILE A 109 3.92 -10.06 -10.33
CA ILE A 109 3.13 -8.84 -10.17
C ILE A 109 1.72 -9.05 -10.74
N LEU A 110 1.60 -9.59 -11.96
CA LEU A 110 0.29 -9.78 -12.58
C LEU A 110 -0.56 -10.85 -11.87
N SER A 111 0.06 -11.94 -11.43
CA SER A 111 -0.65 -13.00 -10.70
C SER A 111 -1.09 -12.52 -9.32
N SER A 112 -0.27 -11.74 -8.61
CA SER A 112 -0.65 -11.20 -7.30
C SER A 112 -1.84 -10.23 -7.41
N ILE A 113 -1.83 -9.33 -8.40
CA ILE A 113 -2.96 -8.42 -8.69
C ILE A 113 -4.22 -9.21 -9.03
N GLY A 114 -4.11 -10.24 -9.87
CA GLY A 114 -5.26 -11.09 -10.21
C GLY A 114 -5.87 -11.79 -9.00
N ILE A 115 -5.03 -12.43 -8.18
CA ILE A 115 -5.47 -13.16 -6.98
C ILE A 115 -6.10 -12.19 -5.98
N ILE A 116 -5.43 -11.08 -5.63
CA ILE A 116 -5.95 -10.13 -4.63
C ILE A 116 -7.23 -9.43 -5.09
N THR A 117 -7.42 -9.23 -6.40
CA THR A 117 -8.68 -8.67 -6.93
C THR A 117 -9.85 -9.61 -6.67
N VAL A 118 -9.69 -10.91 -6.96
CA VAL A 118 -10.75 -11.90 -6.74
C VAL A 118 -11.03 -12.08 -5.25
N PHE A 119 -9.97 -12.23 -4.44
CA PHE A 119 -10.10 -12.40 -3.00
C PHE A 119 -10.67 -11.16 -2.31
N GLY A 120 -10.17 -9.98 -2.66
CA GLY A 120 -10.66 -8.71 -2.13
C GLY A 120 -12.11 -8.45 -2.50
N TRP A 121 -12.51 -8.78 -3.73
CA TRP A 121 -13.91 -8.70 -4.16
C TRP A 121 -14.80 -9.65 -3.35
N ALA A 122 -14.40 -10.92 -3.18
CA ALA A 122 -15.13 -11.88 -2.35
C ALA A 122 -15.24 -11.42 -0.88
N TYR A 123 -14.18 -10.81 -0.33
CA TYR A 123 -14.18 -10.25 1.01
C TYR A 123 -15.14 -9.07 1.17
N ILE A 124 -15.16 -8.15 0.21
CA ILE A 124 -16.12 -7.03 0.20
C ILE A 124 -17.55 -7.55 0.07
N LEU A 125 -17.80 -8.57 -0.75
CA LEU A 125 -19.11 -9.22 -0.82
C LEU A 125 -19.49 -9.84 0.52
N ALA A 126 -18.61 -10.60 1.15
CA ALA A 126 -18.89 -11.20 2.45
C ALA A 126 -19.26 -10.16 3.52
N LEU A 127 -18.57 -9.02 3.55
CA LEU A 127 -18.91 -7.90 4.44
C LEU A 127 -20.26 -7.28 4.10
N THR A 128 -20.49 -6.92 2.83
CA THR A 128 -21.71 -6.21 2.39
C THR A 128 -22.96 -7.07 2.53
N PHE A 129 -22.89 -8.37 2.25
CA PHE A 129 -23.97 -9.33 2.51
C PHE A 129 -24.25 -9.50 4.00
N SER A 130 -23.27 -9.26 4.87
CA SER A 130 -23.38 -9.46 6.32
C SER A 130 -23.73 -8.18 7.09
N ILE A 131 -24.00 -7.07 6.40
CA ILE A 131 -24.48 -5.83 7.02
C ILE A 131 -25.83 -6.09 7.69
N GLN A 132 -25.91 -5.84 9.00
CA GLN A 132 -27.15 -6.01 9.77
C GLN A 132 -28.00 -4.72 9.72
N ASP A 133 -27.41 -3.58 10.10
CA ASP A 133 -28.07 -2.28 10.09
C ASP A 133 -27.12 -1.20 9.57
N PHE A 134 -27.41 -0.67 8.38
CA PHE A 134 -26.58 0.36 7.75
C PHE A 134 -26.59 1.69 8.54
N ALA A 135 -27.73 2.08 9.11
CA ALA A 135 -27.85 3.32 9.87
C ALA A 135 -27.01 3.25 11.14
N TYR A 136 -27.03 2.10 11.81
CA TYR A 136 -26.20 1.87 12.98
C TYR A 136 -24.72 1.87 12.64
N LEU A 137 -24.26 1.29 11.52
CA LEU A 137 -22.83 1.22 11.16
C LEU A 137 -22.12 2.58 11.13
N TYR A 138 -22.81 3.62 10.69
CA TYR A 138 -22.26 4.98 10.54
C TYR A 138 -22.76 5.95 11.63
N ASP A 139 -23.46 5.43 12.65
CA ASP A 139 -23.87 6.22 13.80
C ASP A 139 -22.65 6.67 14.61
N VAL A 140 -22.52 7.97 14.82
CA VAL A 140 -21.43 8.58 15.60
C VAL A 140 -21.50 8.23 17.10
N THR A 141 -22.64 7.72 17.56
CA THR A 141 -22.85 7.29 18.95
C THR A 141 -22.41 5.86 19.21
N ASN A 142 -22.15 5.06 18.15
CA ASN A 142 -21.64 3.71 18.30
C ASN A 142 -20.12 3.70 18.60
N GLU A 143 -19.58 2.56 19.03
CA GLU A 143 -18.17 2.43 19.43
C GLU A 143 -17.16 2.63 18.29
N THR A 144 -17.58 2.42 17.04
CA THR A 144 -16.70 2.55 15.86
C THR A 144 -16.83 3.91 15.16
N ALA A 145 -17.87 4.69 15.45
CA ALA A 145 -18.26 5.96 14.86
C ALA A 145 -18.13 6.01 13.32
N GLY A 146 -18.38 4.88 12.64
CA GLY A 146 -18.18 4.75 11.19
C GLY A 146 -16.72 4.72 10.71
N ALA A 147 -15.73 4.75 11.61
CA ALA A 147 -14.31 4.67 11.28
C ALA A 147 -13.82 3.23 11.10
N PHE A 148 -14.42 2.27 11.82
CA PHE A 148 -14.03 0.85 11.79
C PHE A 148 -15.19 -0.06 11.34
N VAL A 149 -15.84 0.30 10.23
CA VAL A 149 -17.04 -0.38 9.70
C VAL A 149 -16.89 -1.91 9.59
N PRO A 150 -15.79 -2.48 9.05
CA PRO A 150 -15.66 -3.93 9.00
C PRO A 150 -15.69 -4.58 10.39
N ALA A 151 -15.02 -3.98 11.37
CA ALA A 151 -15.01 -4.49 12.74
C ALA A 151 -16.40 -4.47 13.38
N GLN A 152 -17.19 -3.43 13.11
CA GLN A 152 -18.59 -3.36 13.55
C GLN A 152 -19.44 -4.48 12.92
N ILE A 153 -19.33 -4.71 11.60
CA ILE A 153 -20.06 -5.78 10.91
C ILE A 153 -19.73 -7.15 11.53
N LEU A 154 -18.44 -7.40 11.77
CA LEU A 154 -17.96 -8.61 12.43
C LEU A 154 -18.56 -8.77 13.84
N TYR A 155 -18.57 -7.70 14.63
CA TYR A 155 -19.17 -7.69 15.96
C TYR A 155 -20.68 -7.97 15.91
N ASP A 156 -21.42 -7.25 15.07
CA ASP A 156 -22.88 -7.34 14.96
C ASP A 156 -23.33 -8.73 14.51
N ALA A 157 -22.61 -9.35 13.56
CA ALA A 157 -22.92 -10.70 13.10
C ALA A 157 -22.78 -11.73 14.24
N PHE A 158 -21.68 -11.71 14.99
CA PHE A 158 -21.42 -12.67 16.06
C PHE A 158 -22.28 -12.41 17.31
N HIS A 159 -22.40 -11.16 17.72
CA HIS A 159 -23.24 -10.78 18.84
C HIS A 159 -24.71 -11.07 18.54
N GLY A 160 -25.18 -10.73 17.33
CA GLY A 160 -26.53 -11.03 16.89
C GLY A 160 -26.85 -12.52 16.92
N ARG A 161 -25.92 -13.40 16.50
CA ARG A 161 -26.16 -14.84 16.46
C ARG A 161 -25.99 -15.55 17.80
N TYR A 162 -24.87 -15.32 18.48
CA TYR A 162 -24.43 -16.08 19.65
C TYR A 162 -24.56 -15.31 20.97
N HIS A 163 -24.95 -14.04 20.93
CA HIS A 163 -24.91 -13.13 22.09
C HIS A 163 -23.51 -13.06 22.73
N ASN A 164 -22.47 -13.34 21.92
CA ASN A 164 -21.07 -13.35 22.32
C ASN A 164 -20.20 -12.85 21.16
N SER A 165 -19.19 -12.05 21.48
CA SER A 165 -18.29 -11.41 20.52
C SER A 165 -16.91 -12.10 20.40
N THR A 166 -16.68 -13.24 21.06
CA THR A 166 -15.39 -13.96 21.00
C THR A 166 -14.97 -14.29 19.56
N GLY A 167 -15.90 -14.75 18.72
CA GLY A 167 -15.59 -15.08 17.33
C GLY A 167 -15.24 -13.86 16.47
N ALA A 168 -15.86 -12.70 16.74
CA ALA A 168 -15.48 -11.43 16.11
C ALA A 168 -14.03 -11.06 16.48
N ILE A 169 -13.63 -11.24 17.74
CA ILE A 169 -12.24 -10.99 18.20
C ILE A 169 -11.25 -11.90 17.46
N VAL A 170 -11.57 -13.19 17.29
CA VAL A 170 -10.70 -14.12 16.55
C VAL A 170 -10.50 -13.67 15.10
N LEU A 171 -11.58 -13.27 14.42
CA LEU A 171 -11.49 -12.78 13.04
C LEU A 171 -10.75 -11.42 12.95
N LEU A 172 -10.89 -10.56 13.95
CA LEU A 172 -10.09 -9.34 14.05
C LEU A 172 -8.59 -9.64 14.25
N ILE A 173 -8.23 -10.65 15.03
CA ILE A 173 -6.83 -11.09 15.17
C ILE A 173 -6.27 -11.55 13.82
N ILE A 174 -7.07 -12.23 12.99
CA ILE A 174 -6.66 -12.61 11.62
C ILE A 174 -6.34 -11.35 10.80
N ILE A 175 -7.23 -10.35 10.81
CA ILE A 175 -7.04 -9.08 10.10
C ILE A 175 -5.78 -8.36 10.61
N TRP A 176 -5.63 -8.24 11.93
CA TRP A 176 -4.46 -7.63 12.56
C TRP A 176 -3.16 -8.36 12.21
N GLY A 177 -3.17 -9.69 12.16
CA GLY A 177 -2.04 -10.50 11.71
C GLY A 177 -1.66 -10.19 10.26
N SER A 178 -2.63 -10.02 9.37
CA SER A 178 -2.38 -9.63 7.98
C SER A 178 -1.74 -8.24 7.89
N PHE A 179 -2.19 -7.27 8.68
CA PHE A 179 -1.54 -5.95 8.76
C PHE A 179 -0.12 -6.03 9.32
N PHE A 180 0.11 -6.88 10.33
CA PHE A 180 1.44 -7.09 10.90
C PHE A 180 2.42 -7.63 9.83
N PHE A 181 2.01 -8.65 9.09
CA PHE A 181 2.84 -9.21 8.02
C PHE A 181 3.01 -8.24 6.84
N GLY A 182 1.99 -7.46 6.50
CA GLY A 182 2.08 -6.40 5.50
C GLY A 182 3.11 -5.33 5.88
N GLY A 183 3.09 -4.87 7.14
CA GLY A 183 4.09 -3.92 7.65
C GLY A 183 5.51 -4.48 7.63
N LEU A 184 5.68 -5.77 7.94
CA LEU A 184 6.97 -6.45 7.83
C LEU A 184 7.49 -6.43 6.39
N SER A 185 6.67 -6.84 5.41
CA SER A 185 7.04 -6.93 3.99
C SER A 185 7.33 -5.56 3.35
N ILE A 186 6.55 -4.53 3.71
CA ILE A 186 6.79 -3.16 3.26
C ILE A 186 8.11 -2.64 3.84
N THR A 187 8.43 -2.96 5.09
CA THR A 187 9.72 -2.57 5.70
C THR A 187 10.90 -3.20 4.95
N THR A 188 10.79 -4.48 4.56
CA THR A 188 11.77 -5.16 3.71
C THR A 188 11.96 -4.41 2.40
N SER A 189 10.85 -4.10 1.71
CA SER A 189 10.86 -3.43 0.41
C SER A 189 11.45 -2.03 0.49
N ALA A 190 11.07 -1.25 1.50
CA ALA A 190 11.61 0.09 1.73
C ALA A 190 13.13 0.07 1.96
N ALA A 191 13.62 -0.87 2.77
CA ALA A 191 15.06 -1.02 3.02
C ALA A 191 15.83 -1.38 1.75
N ARG A 192 15.24 -2.17 0.84
CA ARG A 192 15.82 -2.51 -0.48
C ARG A 192 15.92 -1.29 -1.39
N VAL A 193 14.89 -0.46 -1.42
CA VAL A 193 14.90 0.80 -2.18
C VAL A 193 15.99 1.74 -1.66
N VAL A 194 16.08 1.92 -0.35
CA VAL A 194 17.15 2.74 0.27
C VAL A 194 18.53 2.17 -0.05
N TYR A 195 18.71 0.86 0.04
CA TYR A 195 19.95 0.19 -0.32
C TYR A 195 20.33 0.42 -1.80
N ALA A 196 19.39 0.24 -2.73
CA ALA A 196 19.60 0.45 -4.16
C ALA A 196 19.97 1.91 -4.48
N LEU A 197 19.23 2.87 -3.92
CA LEU A 197 19.57 4.30 -4.06
C LEU A 197 20.95 4.61 -3.47
N SER A 198 21.31 3.98 -2.36
CA SER A 198 22.63 4.13 -1.73
C SER A 198 23.74 3.51 -2.56
N ARG A 199 23.48 2.39 -3.25
CA ARG A 199 24.41 1.80 -4.22
C ARG A 199 24.73 2.79 -5.34
N ASP A 200 23.70 3.48 -5.81
CA ASP A 200 23.78 4.48 -6.89
C ASP A 200 24.22 5.87 -6.38
N LYS A 201 24.69 5.94 -5.11
CA LYS A 201 25.11 7.15 -4.40
C LYS A 201 24.03 8.23 -4.29
N GLY A 202 22.77 7.92 -4.56
CA GLY A 202 21.62 8.84 -4.63
C GLY A 202 21.08 9.36 -3.30
N VAL A 203 21.67 8.98 -2.16
CA VAL A 203 21.25 9.48 -0.83
C VAL A 203 22.46 9.96 -0.01
N PRO A 204 22.27 10.96 0.87
CA PRO A 204 23.33 11.40 1.78
C PRO A 204 23.79 10.25 2.67
N PHE A 205 25.10 10.20 2.94
CA PHE A 205 25.73 9.10 3.68
C PHE A 205 25.52 7.70 3.06
N SER A 206 25.38 7.63 1.73
CA SER A 206 25.20 6.38 0.97
C SER A 206 26.18 5.25 1.33
N SER A 207 27.40 5.57 1.76
CA SER A 207 28.40 4.59 2.22
C SER A 207 28.00 3.84 3.49
N VAL A 208 27.13 4.40 4.33
CA VAL A 208 26.61 3.77 5.56
C VAL A 208 25.45 2.85 5.22
N TRP A 209 24.50 3.34 4.43
CA TRP A 209 23.24 2.66 4.10
C TRP A 209 23.42 1.50 3.11
N ARG A 210 24.43 1.58 2.24
CA ARG A 210 24.78 0.51 1.29
C ARG A 210 25.46 -0.71 1.96
N ARG A 211 25.83 -0.65 3.25
CA ARG A 211 26.51 -1.78 3.89
C ARG A 211 25.55 -2.96 4.08
N ILE A 212 25.90 -4.11 3.51
CA ILE A 212 25.20 -5.38 3.72
C ILE A 212 25.91 -6.14 4.85
N HIS A 213 25.14 -6.73 5.76
CA HIS A 213 25.71 -7.56 6.81
C HIS A 213 26.32 -8.85 6.23
N PRO A 214 27.61 -9.16 6.48
CA PRO A 214 28.31 -10.26 5.82
C PRO A 214 27.70 -11.64 6.09
N LYS A 215 27.13 -11.85 7.29
CA LYS A 215 26.49 -13.13 7.67
C LYS A 215 25.01 -13.23 7.27
N HIS A 216 24.28 -12.10 7.30
CA HIS A 216 22.82 -12.11 7.15
C HIS A 216 22.36 -11.73 5.73
N LYS A 217 23.27 -11.17 4.92
CA LYS A 217 23.02 -10.72 3.53
C LYS A 217 21.88 -9.70 3.40
N VAL A 218 21.58 -8.96 4.47
CA VAL A 218 20.56 -7.91 4.51
C VAL A 218 21.17 -6.52 4.79
N PRO A 219 20.60 -5.43 4.26
CA PRO A 219 21.05 -4.06 4.51
C PRO A 219 20.50 -3.52 5.84
N ALA A 220 20.99 -4.04 6.97
CA ALA A 220 20.45 -3.72 8.31
C ALA A 220 20.43 -2.20 8.61
N ASN A 221 21.44 -1.45 8.16
CA ASN A 221 21.48 0.01 8.36
C ASN A 221 20.32 0.73 7.64
N ALA A 222 19.95 0.26 6.45
CA ALA A 222 18.83 0.81 5.70
C ALA A 222 17.49 0.48 6.39
N VAL A 223 17.34 -0.72 6.95
CA VAL A 223 16.16 -1.11 7.74
C VAL A 223 15.96 -0.16 8.93
N TRP A 224 17.01 0.09 9.72
CA TRP A 224 16.93 0.98 10.87
C TRP A 224 16.70 2.44 10.48
N LEU A 225 17.24 2.90 9.33
CA LEU A 225 16.91 4.21 8.79
C LEU A 225 15.41 4.32 8.47
N CYS A 226 14.86 3.35 7.75
CA CYS A 226 13.42 3.31 7.43
C CYS A 226 12.57 3.30 8.70
N ALA A 227 12.96 2.51 9.71
CA ALA A 227 12.27 2.46 10.99
C ALA A 227 12.32 3.79 11.74
N ALA A 228 13.48 4.45 11.79
CA ALA A 228 13.64 5.75 12.44
C ALA A 228 12.80 6.83 11.75
N ILE A 229 12.85 6.90 10.41
CA ILE A 229 12.04 7.84 9.62
C ILE A 229 10.55 7.56 9.85
N SER A 230 10.15 6.29 9.82
CA SER A 230 8.76 5.90 10.09
C SER A 230 8.32 6.39 11.46
N ILE A 231 9.06 6.08 12.52
CA ILE A 231 8.76 6.51 13.89
C ILE A 231 8.59 8.02 13.95
N LEU A 232 9.54 8.80 13.40
CA LEU A 232 9.50 10.26 13.41
C LEU A 232 8.26 10.82 12.67
N LEU A 233 7.96 10.30 11.49
CA LEU A 233 6.80 10.73 10.70
C LEU A 233 5.47 10.27 11.32
N GLY A 234 5.48 9.19 12.09
CA GLY A 234 4.29 8.69 12.80
C GLY A 234 3.99 9.38 14.12
N LEU A 235 4.91 10.12 14.74
CA LEU A 235 4.64 10.83 16.00
C LEU A 235 3.48 11.84 15.87
N PRO A 236 3.41 12.69 14.83
CA PRO A 236 2.30 13.63 14.65
C PRO A 236 0.93 12.94 14.45
N ILE A 237 0.92 11.75 13.83
CA ILE A 237 -0.28 10.94 13.59
C ILE A 237 -0.99 10.59 14.91
N LEU A 238 -0.23 10.41 16.00
CA LEU A 238 -0.78 10.03 17.31
C LEU A 238 -1.70 11.10 17.93
N LYS A 239 -1.63 12.35 17.46
CA LYS A 239 -2.40 13.47 18.04
C LYS A 239 -3.44 14.04 17.07
N VAL A 240 -3.21 13.94 15.76
CA VAL A 240 -4.03 14.62 14.76
C VAL A 240 -4.41 13.66 13.64
N ASN A 241 -5.68 13.22 13.62
CA ASN A 241 -6.21 12.31 12.59
C ASN A 241 -6.05 12.85 11.17
N VAL A 242 -6.14 14.18 11.00
CA VAL A 242 -5.94 14.80 9.70
C VAL A 242 -4.52 14.54 9.15
N VAL A 243 -3.53 14.50 10.04
CA VAL A 243 -2.16 14.21 9.65
C VAL A 243 -2.04 12.79 9.11
N PHE A 244 -2.75 11.81 9.70
CA PHE A 244 -2.85 10.45 9.15
C PHE A 244 -3.37 10.46 7.71
N THR A 245 -4.51 11.11 7.48
CA THR A 245 -5.13 11.15 6.14
C THR A 245 -4.24 11.84 5.10
N ALA A 246 -3.51 12.88 5.49
CA ALA A 246 -2.54 13.55 4.65
C ALA A 246 -1.36 12.61 4.31
N PHE A 247 -0.80 11.92 5.29
CA PHE A 247 0.28 10.95 5.07
C PHE A 247 -0.13 9.80 4.15
N THR A 248 -1.31 9.23 4.33
CA THR A 248 -1.84 8.18 3.44
C THR A 248 -1.93 8.69 2.01
N SER A 249 -2.50 9.88 1.82
CA SER A 249 -2.66 10.49 0.49
C SER A 249 -1.32 10.79 -0.19
N ILE A 250 -0.36 11.39 0.53
CA ILE A 250 0.99 11.67 0.01
C ILE A 250 1.71 10.36 -0.34
N SER A 251 1.60 9.34 0.51
CA SER A 251 2.26 8.05 0.27
C SER A 251 1.71 7.37 -0.98
N THR A 252 0.39 7.36 -1.17
CA THR A 252 -0.22 6.81 -2.37
C THR A 252 0.11 7.64 -3.61
N ILE A 253 0.09 8.98 -3.53
CA ILE A 253 0.47 9.86 -4.65
C ILE A 253 1.95 9.69 -5.02
N GLY A 254 2.85 9.63 -4.02
CA GLY A 254 4.27 9.43 -4.26
C GLY A 254 4.55 8.08 -4.91
N TRP A 255 3.88 7.02 -4.44
CA TRP A 255 4.02 5.67 -4.98
C TRP A 255 3.47 5.55 -6.40
N VAL A 256 2.18 5.86 -6.62
CA VAL A 256 1.52 5.75 -7.93
C VAL A 256 2.07 6.78 -8.92
N GLY A 257 2.30 8.01 -8.46
CA GLY A 257 2.86 9.11 -9.26
C GLY A 257 4.30 8.85 -9.68
N GLY A 258 5.09 8.12 -8.88
CA GLY A 258 6.43 7.67 -9.25
C GLY A 258 6.43 6.83 -10.54
N TYR A 259 5.37 6.06 -10.78
CA TYR A 259 5.19 5.27 -12.01
C TYR A 259 4.80 6.09 -13.24
N ALA A 260 4.26 7.30 -13.05
CA ALA A 260 3.89 8.16 -14.17
C ALA A 260 5.09 8.44 -15.07
N VAL A 261 6.26 8.68 -14.47
CA VAL A 261 7.50 9.04 -15.20
C VAL A 261 7.96 7.91 -16.14
N PRO A 262 8.24 6.67 -15.69
CA PRO A 262 8.66 5.60 -16.59
C PRO A 262 7.56 5.18 -17.58
N ILE A 263 6.28 5.23 -17.20
CA ILE A 263 5.16 4.91 -18.11
C ILE A 263 5.07 5.95 -19.23
N PHE A 264 5.15 7.23 -18.90
CA PHE A 264 5.15 8.32 -19.86
C PHE A 264 6.38 8.28 -20.77
N ALA A 265 7.56 8.01 -20.20
CA ALA A 265 8.78 7.82 -20.96
C ALA A 265 8.64 6.66 -21.96
N ARG A 266 8.06 5.51 -21.54
CA ARG A 266 7.81 4.39 -22.44
C ARG A 266 6.85 4.72 -23.57
N MET A 267 5.87 5.59 -23.33
CA MET A 267 4.89 6.04 -24.32
C MET A 267 5.52 6.92 -25.41
N ILE A 268 6.46 7.80 -25.04
CA ILE A 268 7.13 8.72 -25.96
C ILE A 268 8.35 8.10 -26.64
N MET A 269 9.01 7.14 -25.99
CA MET A 269 10.18 6.47 -26.52
C MET A 269 9.88 5.76 -27.84
N ASP A 270 10.73 6.00 -28.84
CA ASP A 270 10.67 5.28 -30.12
C ASP A 270 10.96 3.79 -29.89
N GLU A 271 10.21 2.92 -30.58
CA GLU A 271 10.34 1.46 -30.47
C GLU A 271 11.75 0.99 -30.85
N LYS A 272 12.44 1.72 -31.73
CA LYS A 272 13.82 1.42 -32.13
C LYS A 272 14.83 1.51 -30.98
N ASN A 273 14.55 2.35 -29.99
CA ASN A 273 15.43 2.56 -28.85
C ASN A 273 15.09 1.64 -27.66
N PHE A 274 14.01 0.87 -27.75
CA PHE A 274 13.57 -0.02 -26.69
C PHE A 274 14.04 -1.44 -26.95
N ASN A 275 14.86 -1.99 -26.05
CA ASN A 275 15.25 -3.40 -26.09
C ASN A 275 14.25 -4.24 -25.28
N PRO A 276 13.41 -5.07 -25.91
CA PRO A 276 12.37 -5.82 -25.20
C PRO A 276 12.96 -6.96 -24.36
N GLY A 277 12.47 -7.08 -23.13
CA GLY A 277 12.71 -8.27 -22.30
C GLY A 277 11.91 -9.49 -22.78
N PRO A 278 12.10 -10.66 -22.14
CA PRO A 278 11.38 -11.89 -22.49
C PRO A 278 9.86 -11.79 -22.27
N PHE A 279 9.43 -10.93 -21.33
CA PHE A 279 8.04 -10.56 -21.15
C PHE A 279 7.73 -9.26 -21.91
N ARG A 280 6.79 -9.31 -22.87
CA ARG A 280 6.37 -8.14 -23.67
C ARG A 280 4.87 -8.13 -23.89
N LEU A 281 4.28 -6.95 -23.79
CA LEU A 281 2.86 -6.70 -24.11
C LEU A 281 2.62 -6.52 -25.62
N GLY A 282 3.70 -6.44 -26.43
CA GLY A 282 3.61 -6.24 -27.87
C GLY A 282 2.84 -4.97 -28.23
N LYS A 283 1.92 -5.07 -29.20
CA LYS A 283 1.12 -3.94 -29.70
C LYS A 283 0.22 -3.30 -28.64
N ALA A 284 -0.13 -4.02 -27.58
CA ALA A 284 -0.95 -3.49 -26.50
C ALA A 284 -0.19 -2.53 -25.57
N SER A 285 1.15 -2.46 -25.65
CA SER A 285 1.97 -1.66 -24.74
C SER A 285 1.56 -0.18 -24.71
N ARG A 286 1.39 0.46 -25.88
CA ARG A 286 1.07 1.89 -25.95
C ARG A 286 -0.33 2.23 -25.41
N PRO A 287 -1.41 1.54 -25.83
CA PRO A 287 -2.74 1.74 -25.22
C PRO A 287 -2.74 1.51 -23.72
N ILE A 288 -2.09 0.45 -23.23
CA ILE A 288 -2.01 0.17 -21.79
C ILE A 288 -1.25 1.28 -21.06
N CYS A 289 -0.13 1.76 -21.60
CA CYS A 289 0.60 2.89 -21.02
C CYS A 289 -0.25 4.17 -20.95
N LEU A 290 -1.03 4.47 -22.00
CA LEU A 290 -1.92 5.63 -22.01
C LEU A 290 -3.01 5.51 -20.93
N VAL A 291 -3.69 4.36 -20.86
CA VAL A 291 -4.73 4.11 -19.84
C VAL A 291 -4.13 4.17 -18.43
N ALA A 292 -2.97 3.56 -18.22
CA ALA A 292 -2.27 3.60 -16.93
C ALA A 292 -1.87 5.03 -16.55
N PHE A 293 -1.35 5.83 -17.48
CA PHE A 293 -0.98 7.21 -17.24
C PHE A 293 -2.21 8.07 -16.87
N LEU A 294 -3.31 7.95 -17.61
CA LEU A 294 -4.55 8.65 -17.30
C LEU A 294 -5.14 8.22 -15.96
N TRP A 295 -5.05 6.93 -15.61
CA TRP A 295 -5.46 6.42 -14.31
C TRP A 295 -4.60 6.99 -13.17
N ILE A 296 -3.29 7.11 -13.37
CA ILE A 296 -2.40 7.76 -12.41
C ILE A 296 -2.77 9.23 -12.23
N CYS A 297 -3.00 9.98 -13.32
CA CYS A 297 -3.44 11.37 -13.24
C CYS A 297 -4.78 11.51 -12.49
N TYR A 298 -5.74 10.62 -12.78
CA TYR A 298 -7.03 10.58 -12.09
C TYR A 298 -6.84 10.31 -10.60
N THR A 299 -6.18 9.21 -10.23
CA THR A 299 -5.99 8.83 -8.82
C THR A 299 -5.25 9.91 -8.04
N CYS A 300 -4.15 10.44 -8.58
CA CYS A 300 -3.42 11.55 -7.96
C CYS A 300 -4.30 12.77 -7.75
N SER A 301 -5.20 13.11 -8.68
CA SER A 301 -6.13 14.23 -8.52
C SER A 301 -7.17 13.96 -7.44
N VAL A 302 -7.74 12.74 -7.38
CA VAL A 302 -8.77 12.38 -6.40
C VAL A 302 -8.22 12.33 -4.98
N PHE A 303 -6.97 11.87 -4.77
CA PHE A 303 -6.33 11.88 -3.44
C PHE A 303 -6.06 13.30 -2.90
N LEU A 304 -6.16 14.34 -3.74
CA LEU A 304 -6.06 15.74 -3.33
C LEU A 304 -7.42 16.34 -2.95
N LEU A 305 -8.52 15.66 -3.26
CA LEU A 305 -9.87 16.17 -3.02
C LEU A 305 -10.27 16.03 -1.53
N PRO A 306 -11.15 16.91 -1.02
CA PRO A 306 -11.71 16.79 0.34
C PRO A 306 -12.60 15.55 0.50
N THR A 307 -12.35 14.75 1.53
CA THR A 307 -13.15 13.55 1.85
C THR A 307 -14.23 13.82 2.89
N PHE A 308 -14.19 14.97 3.57
CA PHE A 308 -15.13 15.38 4.60
C PHE A 308 -15.64 16.81 4.36
N TYR A 309 -16.91 17.04 4.70
CA TYR A 309 -17.56 18.34 4.67
C TYR A 309 -18.34 18.58 5.98
N PRO A 310 -18.44 19.84 6.46
CA PRO A 310 -17.81 21.04 5.91
C PRO A 310 -16.28 21.05 6.09
N ILE A 311 -15.59 21.75 5.18
CA ILE A 311 -14.13 21.90 5.23
C ILE A 311 -13.77 22.85 6.37
N LYS A 312 -13.05 22.32 7.35
CA LYS A 312 -12.55 23.00 8.56
C LYS A 312 -11.08 22.64 8.76
N TRP A 313 -10.40 23.29 9.70
CA TRP A 313 -8.99 23.01 10.01
C TRP A 313 -8.71 21.55 10.37
N ASP A 314 -9.70 20.88 10.97
CA ASP A 314 -9.68 19.49 11.43
C ASP A 314 -10.29 18.49 10.43
N THR A 315 -10.76 18.94 9.26
CA THR A 315 -11.30 18.08 8.19
C THR A 315 -10.65 18.34 6.82
N PHE A 316 -9.87 19.41 6.70
CA PHE A 316 -9.16 19.77 5.47
C PHE A 316 -8.16 18.69 5.06
N ASN A 317 -8.13 18.35 3.78
CA ASN A 317 -7.12 17.44 3.25
C ASN A 317 -5.80 18.20 3.04
N TYR A 318 -4.81 17.98 3.91
CA TYR A 318 -3.50 18.65 3.84
C TYR A 318 -2.52 18.00 2.84
N ALA A 319 -2.92 16.95 2.13
CA ALA A 319 -2.07 16.29 1.14
C ALA A 319 -1.50 17.24 0.07
N PRO A 320 -2.26 18.20 -0.51
CA PRO A 320 -1.72 19.14 -1.49
C PRO A 320 -0.59 20.01 -0.93
N ILE A 321 -0.73 20.49 0.31
CA ILE A 321 0.27 21.32 0.99
C ILE A 321 1.54 20.50 1.21
N ALA A 322 1.38 19.31 1.78
CA ALA A 322 2.51 18.46 2.11
C ALA A 322 3.25 17.95 0.87
N LEU A 323 2.54 17.67 -0.23
CA LEU A 323 3.15 17.37 -1.53
C LEU A 323 3.91 18.56 -2.08
N GLY A 324 3.31 19.76 -2.05
CA GLY A 324 3.97 21.00 -2.49
C GLY A 324 5.27 21.25 -1.73
N VAL A 325 5.26 21.09 -0.41
CA VAL A 325 6.46 21.20 0.44
C VAL A 325 7.48 20.13 0.08
N SER A 326 7.05 18.87 -0.05
CA SER A 326 7.96 17.75 -0.36
C SER A 326 8.64 17.91 -1.71
N PHE A 327 7.88 18.23 -2.77
CA PHE A 327 8.45 18.49 -4.10
C PHE A 327 9.38 19.70 -4.11
N SER A 328 9.02 20.77 -3.38
CA SER A 328 9.86 21.96 -3.28
C SER A 328 11.19 21.63 -2.61
N LEU A 329 11.19 20.84 -1.53
CA LEU A 329 12.41 20.41 -0.84
C LEU A 329 13.29 19.52 -1.73
N ILE A 330 12.69 18.58 -2.46
CA ILE A 330 13.42 17.72 -3.40
C ILE A 330 14.04 18.54 -4.53
N LEU A 331 13.27 19.47 -5.12
CA LEU A 331 13.75 20.33 -6.20
C LEU A 331 14.85 21.28 -5.72
N LEU A 332 14.70 21.85 -4.51
CA LEU A 332 15.72 22.68 -3.88
C LEU A 332 17.00 21.89 -3.69
N TRP A 333 16.93 20.69 -3.11
CA TRP A 333 18.10 19.82 -2.92
C TRP A 333 18.76 19.44 -4.25
N TRP A 334 17.95 19.16 -5.27
CA TRP A 334 18.42 18.88 -6.63
C TRP A 334 19.20 20.05 -7.23
N VAL A 335 18.65 21.27 -7.15
CA VAL A 335 19.26 22.48 -7.73
C VAL A 335 20.52 22.92 -6.96
N LEU A 336 20.50 22.81 -5.62
CA LEU A 336 21.60 23.23 -4.78
C LEU A 336 22.80 22.28 -4.87
N ASP A 337 22.56 20.97 -4.82
CA ASP A 337 23.64 19.99 -4.64
C ASP A 337 23.51 18.75 -5.56
N ALA A 338 22.39 18.01 -5.51
CA ALA A 338 22.36 16.66 -6.08
C ALA A 338 22.62 16.57 -7.59
N ARG A 339 22.25 17.60 -8.37
CA ARG A 339 22.55 17.64 -9.82
C ARG A 339 24.05 17.66 -10.15
N ARG A 340 24.91 18.02 -9.19
CA ARG A 340 26.37 18.13 -9.39
C ARG A 340 27.06 16.78 -9.31
N TRP A 341 26.51 15.83 -8.56
CA TRP A 341 27.18 14.56 -8.25
C TRP A 341 26.37 13.32 -8.62
N PHE A 342 25.05 13.41 -8.80
CA PHE A 342 24.21 12.26 -9.17
C PHE A 342 24.40 11.89 -10.65
N LYS A 343 24.86 10.67 -10.91
CA LYS A 343 25.18 10.17 -12.26
C LYS A 343 24.15 9.15 -12.79
N GLY A 344 23.10 8.87 -12.04
CA GLY A 344 22.09 7.86 -12.39
C GLY A 344 22.46 6.43 -11.94
N PRO A 345 21.64 5.43 -12.33
CA PRO A 345 21.78 4.05 -11.86
C PRO A 345 23.05 3.39 -12.39
N VAL A 346 23.81 2.75 -11.50
CA VAL A 346 25.05 2.05 -11.86
C VAL A 346 24.74 0.62 -12.27
N ARG A 347 25.16 0.20 -13.47
CA ARG A 347 24.98 -1.18 -13.94
C ARG A 347 25.89 -2.11 -13.12
N ASN A 348 25.32 -3.20 -12.59
CA ASN A 348 26.08 -4.20 -11.84
C ASN A 348 27.20 -4.89 -12.66
N ILE A 349 27.10 -4.86 -14.00
CA ILE A 349 28.08 -5.48 -14.91
C ILE A 349 29.41 -4.70 -14.89
N ASP A 350 29.36 -3.37 -14.79
CA ASP A 350 30.57 -2.54 -14.83
C ASP A 350 31.35 -2.60 -13.51
N ALA A 351 30.66 -2.81 -12.38
CA ALA A 351 31.28 -2.92 -11.06
C ALA A 351 32.10 -4.21 -10.84
N GLN A 352 31.96 -5.22 -11.71
CA GLN A 352 32.79 -6.42 -11.69
C GLN A 352 34.16 -6.21 -12.36
N ASN A 353 34.25 -5.28 -13.32
CA ASN A 353 35.49 -4.99 -14.05
C ASN A 353 36.45 -4.04 -13.31
N ASP A 354 35.95 -3.31 -12.31
CA ASP A 354 36.79 -2.45 -11.44
C ASP A 354 37.43 -3.22 -10.26
N LYS A 355 37.35 -4.55 -10.26
CA LYS A 355 38.07 -5.44 -9.35
C LYS A 355 38.87 -6.47 -10.13
N VAL A 356 39.90 -6.02 -10.83
CA VAL A 356 41.04 -6.85 -11.25
C VAL A 356 42.30 -6.26 -10.64
#